data_AF-A0AAI8XSN4-F1
#
_entry.id   AF-A0AAI8XSN4-F1
#
_cell.length_a   1.000
_cell.length_b   1.000
_cell.length_c   1.000
_cell.angle_alpha   90.00
_cell.angle_beta   90.00
_cell.angle_gamma   90.00
#
_symmetry.space_group_name_H-M   'P 1'
#
loop_
_entity.id
_entity.type
_entity.pdbx_description
1 polymer ?
#
loop_
_entity_poly.entity_id
_entity_poly.type
_entity_poly.pdbx_seq_one_letter_code
_entity_poly.pdbx_strand_id
1 'polypeptide(L)' 'MRTHTPFRTITRPDGSTSTRMTVQRVCNGCGHDIGDVTSEEMDAVMGGRPLPDVRDECAWCAMFLAETERATA' A
#
# COMPACT_ATOMS: atom_id res chain seq x y z
N MET A 1 3.98 -7.90 -5.46
CA MET A 1 4.49 -7.17 -4.27
C MET A 1 5.02 -5.84 -4.75
N ARG A 2 4.55 -4.74 -4.15
CA ARG A 2 4.93 -3.39 -4.60
C ARG A 2 6.31 -3.02 -4.11
N THR A 3 6.85 -1.94 -4.65
CA THR A 3 8.05 -1.30 -4.09
C THR A 3 7.76 -0.84 -2.67
N HIS A 4 8.71 -1.01 -1.75
CA HIS A 4 8.68 -0.41 -0.42
C HIS A 4 9.82 0.58 -0.33
N THR A 5 9.55 1.87 -0.52
CA THR A 5 10.58 2.89 -0.41
C THR A 5 10.97 3.05 1.08
N PRO A 6 12.23 2.78 1.46
CA PRO A 6 12.65 2.85 2.85
C PRO A 6 12.61 4.29 3.35
N PHE A 7 12.19 4.47 4.61
CA PHE A 7 12.18 5.78 5.24
C PHE A 7 13.60 6.30 5.42
N ARG A 8 13.81 7.58 5.14
CA ARG A 8 15.12 8.23 5.25
C ARG A 8 15.05 9.40 6.21
N THR A 9 15.82 9.33 7.30
CA THR A 9 16.03 10.45 8.21
C THR A 9 17.09 11.38 7.66
N ILE A 10 16.80 12.67 7.62
CA ILE A 10 17.68 13.73 7.14
C ILE A 10 17.88 14.71 8.29
N THR A 11 19.13 14.91 8.71
CA THR A 11 19.52 15.93 9.69
C THR A 11 20.01 17.17 8.96
N ARG A 12 19.43 18.33 9.26
CA ARG A 12 19.82 19.63 8.68
C ARG A 12 20.95 20.29 9.47
N PRO A 13 21.65 21.29 8.89
CA PRO A 13 22.73 22.02 9.58
C PRO A 13 22.32 22.72 10.87
N ASP A 14 21.03 23.06 11.03
CA ASP A 14 20.45 23.65 12.24
C ASP A 14 20.16 22.61 13.35
N GLY A 15 20.49 21.34 13.13
CA GLY A 15 20.24 20.22 14.05
C GLY A 15 18.82 19.66 13.99
N SER A 16 17.92 20.24 13.19
CA SER A 16 16.58 19.69 13.00
C SER A 16 16.60 18.41 12.17
N THR A 17 15.67 17.49 12.44
CA THR A 17 15.51 16.25 11.70
C THR A 17 14.19 16.24 10.92
N SER A 18 14.19 15.60 9.75
CA SER A 18 12.96 15.26 9.03
C SER A 18 13.05 13.86 8.44
N THR A 19 11.92 13.18 8.35
CA THR A 19 11.81 11.88 7.70
C THR A 19 11.21 12.04 6.32
N ARG A 20 11.92 11.59 5.29
CA ARG A 20 11.35 11.40 3.95
C ARG A 20 10.75 10.00 3.87
N MET A 21 9.49 9.93 3.49
CA MET A 21 8.74 8.70 3.26
C MET A 21 7.82 8.86 2.05
N THR A 22 7.42 7.74 1.45
CA THR A 22 6.30 7.62 0.51
C THR A 22 5.06 7.16 1.25
N VAL A 23 3.88 7.51 0.73
CA VAL A 23 2.62 6.99 1.27
C VAL A 23 2.59 5.48 1.03
N GLN A 24 2.26 4.72 2.07
CA GLN A 24 2.15 3.25 2.01
C GLN A 24 0.69 2.81 1.87
N ARG A 25 0.48 1.70 1.17
CA ARG A 25 -0.80 1.05 0.91
C ARG A 25 -0.95 -0.12 1.87
N VAL A 26 -2.15 -0.22 2.45
CA VAL A 26 -2.56 -1.37 3.27
C VAL A 26 -3.65 -2.17 2.57
N CYS A 27 -3.66 -3.48 2.84
CA CYS A 27 -4.67 -4.41 2.35
C CYS A 27 -6.08 -4.00 2.82
N ASN A 28 -7.05 -3.95 1.91
CA ASN A 28 -8.45 -3.66 2.24
C ASN A 28 -9.08 -4.71 3.18
N GLY A 29 -8.55 -5.94 3.19
CA GLY A 29 -9.06 -7.05 4.00
C GLY A 29 -8.40 -7.15 5.38
N CYS A 30 -7.09 -7.43 5.40
CA CYS A 30 -6.36 -7.70 6.64
C CYS A 30 -5.55 -6.53 7.20
N GLY A 31 -5.46 -5.41 6.47
CA GLY A 31 -4.69 -4.23 6.87
C GLY A 31 -3.17 -4.37 6.82
N HIS A 32 -2.63 -5.48 6.31
CA HIS A 32 -1.18 -5.64 6.16
C HIS A 32 -0.60 -4.67 5.13
N ASP A 33 0.65 -4.24 5.35
CA ASP A 33 1.38 -3.36 4.43
C ASP A 33 1.68 -4.12 3.12
N ILE A 34 1.36 -3.50 1.98
CA ILE A 34 1.59 -4.05 0.64
C ILE A 34 2.69 -3.27 -0.12
N GLY A 35 3.07 -2.07 0.37
CA GLY A 35 4.09 -1.20 -0.19
C GLY A 35 3.56 0.15 -0.65
N ASP A 36 4.31 0.81 -1.52
CA ASP A 36 4.04 2.18 -1.94
C ASP A 36 2.65 2.31 -2.61
N VAL A 37 1.94 3.40 -2.30
CA VAL A 37 0.71 3.80 -3.00
C VAL A 37 1.05 4.19 -4.44
N THR A 38 0.23 3.79 -5.41
CA THR A 38 0.43 4.16 -6.82
C THR A 38 -0.08 5.57 -7.10
N SER A 39 0.37 6.17 -8.20
CA SER A 39 -0.14 7.49 -8.62
C SER A 39 -1.65 7.47 -8.87
N GLU A 40 -2.19 6.40 -9.46
CA GLU A 40 -3.63 6.26 -9.72
C GLU A 40 -4.46 6.22 -8.44
N GLU A 41 -3.95 5.56 -7.39
CA GLU A 41 -4.59 5.53 -6.07
C GLU A 41 -4.54 6.91 -5.40
N MET A 42 -3.43 7.63 -5.52
CA MET A 42 -3.33 9.03 -5.05
C MET A 42 -4.34 9.91 -5.78
N ASP A 43 -4.46 9.78 -7.09
CA ASP A 43 -5.42 10.54 -7.91
C ASP A 43 -6.87 10.20 -7.53
N ALA A 44 -7.16 8.93 -7.22
CA ALA A 44 -8.47 8.52 -6.73
C ALA A 44 -8.82 9.19 -5.39
N VAL A 45 -7.90 9.18 -4.42
CA VAL A 45 -8.10 9.82 -3.11
C VAL A 45 -8.30 11.33 -3.26
N MET A 46 -7.44 12.00 -4.03
CA MET A 46 -7.54 13.44 -4.27
C MET A 46 -8.83 13.81 -5.01
N GLY A 47 -9.33 12.92 -5.86
CA GLY A 47 -10.61 13.06 -6.56
C GLY A 47 -11.84 12.60 -5.77
N GLY A 48 -11.70 12.17 -4.51
CA GLY A 48 -12.80 11.66 -3.69
C GLY A 48 -13.44 10.36 -4.20
N ARG A 49 -12.72 9.60 -5.03
CA ARG A 49 -13.16 8.30 -5.57
C ARG A 49 -12.74 7.17 -4.63
N PRO A 50 -13.47 6.04 -4.61
CA PRO A 50 -13.04 4.87 -3.87
C PRO A 50 -11.69 4.35 -4.36
N LEU A 51 -10.85 3.91 -3.43
CA LEU A 51 -9.61 3.22 -3.73
C LEU A 51 -9.91 1.80 -4.27
N PRO A 52 -9.09 1.28 -5.20
CA PRO A 52 -9.20 -0.09 -5.66
C PRO A 52 -9.03 -1.07 -4.50
N ASP A 53 -9.70 -2.22 -4.60
CA ASP A 53 -9.46 -3.35 -3.71
C ASP A 53 -8.18 -4.05 -4.14
N VAL A 54 -7.22 -4.19 -3.21
CA VAL A 54 -5.88 -4.76 -3.47
C VAL A 54 -5.65 -6.05 -2.67
N ARG A 55 -6.72 -6.75 -2.28
CA ARG A 55 -6.62 -8.02 -1.54
C ARG A 55 -5.90 -9.13 -2.32
N ASP A 56 -5.93 -9.08 -3.64
CA ASP A 56 -5.22 -9.97 -4.56
C ASP A 56 -3.71 -9.71 -4.61
N GLU A 57 -3.26 -8.50 -4.28
CA GLU A 57 -1.83 -8.17 -4.14
C GLU A 57 -1.24 -8.60 -2.79
N CYS A 58 -2.09 -8.85 -1.79
CA CYS A 58 -1.69 -9.19 -0.43
C CYS A 58 -1.28 -10.66 -0.31
N ALA A 59 -0.05 -10.93 0.13
CA ALA A 59 0.47 -12.29 0.29
C ALA A 59 -0.39 -13.19 1.21
N TRP A 60 -1.14 -12.61 2.15
CA TRP A 60 -2.07 -13.35 3.01
C TRP A 60 -3.45 -13.50 2.36
N CYS A 61 -4.11 -12.39 2.01
CA CYS A 61 -5.49 -12.42 1.52
C CYS A 61 -5.64 -13.06 0.15
N ALA A 62 -4.64 -12.92 -0.73
CA ALA A 62 -4.69 -13.46 -2.08
C ALA A 62 -4.83 -14.99 -2.09
N MET A 63 -4.24 -15.68 -1.11
CA MET A 63 -4.35 -17.14 -0.98
C MET A 63 -5.80 -17.59 -0.78
N PHE A 64 -6.56 -16.87 0.06
CA PHE A 64 -7.97 -17.21 0.35
C PHE A 64 -8.91 -16.83 -0.80
N LEU A 65 -8.58 -15.80 -1.58
CA LEU A 65 -9.33 -15.42 -2.78
C LEU A 65 -9.20 -16.49 -3.87
N ALA A 66 -7.98 -16.99 -4.11
CA ALA A 66 -7.75 -18.07 -5.08
C ALA A 66 -8.47 -19.38 -4.71
N GLU A 67 -8.61 -19.67 -3.41
CA GLU A 67 -9.36 -20.84 -2.93
C GLU A 67 -10.88 -20.71 -3.17
N THR A 68 -11.43 -19.50 -3.03
CA THR A 68 -12.87 -19.26 -3.23
C THR A 68 -13.28 -19.38 -4.70
N GLU A 69 -12.43 -18.92 -5.63
CA GLU A 69 -12.66 -19.08 -7.07
C GLU A 69 -12.62 -20.55 -7.51
N ARG A 70 -11.74 -21.37 -6.92
CA ARG A 70 -11.68 -22.82 -7.20
C ARG A 70 -12.85 -23.61 -6.60
N ALA A 71 -13.40 -23.15 -5.48
CA ALA A 71 -14.55 -23.80 -4.84
C ALA A 71 -15.88 -23.52 -5.55
N THR A 72 -15.92 -22.54 -6.45
CA THR A 72 -17.12 -22.10 -7.18
C THR A 72 -17.11 -22.44 -8.67
N ALA A 73 -16.03 -23.07 -9.15
CA ALA A 73 -15.86 -23.57 -10.53
C ALA A 73 -16.10 -25.08 -10.61
#